data_AF-A0A918RFP6-F1
#
_entry.id   AF-A0A918RFP6-F1
#
_cell.length_a   1.000
_cell.length_b   1.000
_cell.length_c   1.000
_cell.angle_alpha   90.00
_cell.angle_beta   90.00
_cell.angle_gamma   90.00
#
_symmetry.space_group_name_H-M   'P 1'
#
loop_
_entity.id
_entity.type
_entity.pdbx_description
1 polymer ?
#
loop_
_entity_poly.entity_id
_entity_poly.type
_entity_poly.pdbx_seq_one_letter_code
_entity_poly.pdbx_strand_id
1 'polypeptide(L)'
;MARDNKALRLRSIADKLESIASALKADLDQNALFPNEREDLGGYAFADDDVNVALADAAASVSSHELMQMADQARAIYRGRRLRAQILGDDGLFGEPAWDLLLDLFIAEVEGKRLSVTAACIGAAVPTSTALRWIVILESRGLVRRENDPADARRVFLHLTEDGLRRLTTYFLQLHRETITI
;
A
#
# COMPACT_ATOMS: atom_id res chain seq x y z
N MET A 1 -35.84 -11.54 33.41
CA MET A 1 -34.44 -12.03 33.42
C MET A 1 -33.67 -11.86 32.10
N ALA A 2 -34.29 -11.79 30.91
CA ALA A 2 -33.56 -11.68 29.63
C ALA A 2 -33.02 -10.26 29.28
N ARG A 3 -33.59 -9.19 29.86
CA ARG A 3 -33.17 -7.79 29.60
C ARG A 3 -31.81 -7.44 30.24
N ASP A 4 -31.52 -7.98 31.42
CA ASP A 4 -30.28 -7.68 32.15
C ASP A 4 -29.04 -8.28 31.49
N ASN A 5 -29.17 -9.44 30.84
CA ASN A 5 -28.05 -10.11 30.18
C ASN A 5 -27.59 -9.35 28.91
N LYS A 6 -28.51 -8.70 28.18
CA LYS A 6 -28.17 -7.85 27.03
C LYS A 6 -27.45 -6.58 27.46
N ALA A 7 -27.88 -5.96 28.56
CA ALA A 7 -27.23 -4.78 29.11
C ALA A 7 -25.80 -5.09 29.62
N LEU A 8 -25.61 -6.25 30.25
CA LEU A 8 -24.30 -6.73 30.68
C LEU A 8 -23.35 -7.01 29.49
N ARG A 9 -23.86 -7.59 28.40
CA ARG A 9 -23.06 -7.80 27.17
C ARG A 9 -22.66 -6.50 26.50
N LEU A 10 -23.55 -5.51 26.44
CA LEU A 10 -23.25 -4.20 25.88
C LEU A 10 -22.19 -3.44 26.69
N ARG A 11 -22.26 -3.52 28.03
CA ARG A 11 -21.21 -2.97 28.91
C ARG A 11 -19.87 -3.66 28.68
N SER A 12 -19.84 -5.00 28.62
CA SER A 12 -18.61 -5.75 28.34
C SER A 12 -18.00 -5.43 26.97
N ILE A 13 -18.82 -5.11 25.96
CA ILE A 13 -18.32 -4.65 24.66
C ILE A 13 -17.75 -3.23 24.76
N ALA A 14 -18.40 -2.33 25.49
CA ALA A 14 -17.90 -0.97 25.71
C ALA A 14 -16.56 -0.98 26.46
N ASP A 15 -16.43 -1.79 27.52
CA ASP A 15 -15.20 -1.95 28.30
C ASP A 15 -14.05 -2.51 27.43
N LYS A 16 -14.36 -3.45 26.52
CA LYS A 16 -13.38 -3.96 25.55
C LYS A 16 -12.96 -2.92 24.53
N LEU A 17 -13.89 -2.09 24.06
CA LEU A 17 -13.58 -0.99 23.14
C LEU A 17 -12.71 0.08 23.80
N GLU A 18 -12.99 0.44 25.06
CA GLU A 18 -12.14 1.36 25.82
C GLU A 18 -10.75 0.78 26.09
N SER A 19 -10.66 -0.51 26.40
CA SER A 19 -9.38 -1.20 26.55
C SER A 19 -8.58 -1.22 25.24
N ILE A 20 -9.22 -1.45 24.10
CA ILE A 20 -8.57 -1.42 22.77
C ILE A 20 -8.15 0.01 22.43
N ALA A 21 -8.99 1.01 22.71
CA ALA A 21 -8.67 2.42 22.46
C ALA A 21 -7.48 2.88 23.33
N SER A 22 -7.44 2.46 24.60
CA SER A 22 -6.31 2.75 25.50
C SER A 22 -5.04 2.02 25.07
N ALA A 23 -5.14 0.78 24.60
CA ALA A 23 -4.00 0.04 24.05
C ALA A 23 -3.46 0.71 22.78
N LEU A 24 -4.34 1.15 21.86
CA LEU A 24 -3.96 1.88 20.66
C LEU A 24 -3.30 3.24 20.98
N LYS A 25 -3.75 3.92 22.04
CA LYS A 25 -3.15 5.18 22.49
C LYS A 25 -1.76 4.97 23.09
N ALA A 26 -1.59 3.93 23.91
CA ALA A 26 -0.29 3.57 24.46
C ALA A 26 0.70 3.13 23.37
N ASP A 27 0.21 2.44 22.34
CA ASP A 27 1.01 2.01 21.18
C ASP A 27 1.40 3.20 20.28
N LEU A 28 0.52 4.21 20.14
CA LEU A 28 0.84 5.48 19.50
C LEU A 28 1.93 6.26 20.24
N ASP A 29 1.94 6.21 21.58
CA ASP A 29 2.95 6.88 22.40
C ASP A 29 4.30 6.12 22.42
N GLN A 30 4.28 4.78 22.32
CA GLN A 30 5.51 3.96 22.24
C GLN A 30 6.11 3.91 20.84
N ASN A 31 5.29 4.01 19.79
CA ASN A 31 5.74 4.11 18.40
C ASN A 31 6.08 5.55 17.98
N ALA A 32 6.05 6.50 18.93
CA ALA A 32 6.67 7.82 18.82
C ALA A 32 8.21 7.76 18.82
N LEU A 33 8.81 6.57 18.91
CA LEU A 33 10.25 6.35 18.75
C LEU A 33 10.72 6.34 17.28
N PHE A 34 9.86 6.69 16.33
CA PHE A 34 10.33 7.29 15.09
C PHE A 34 10.47 8.79 15.32
N PRO A 35 11.71 9.33 15.42
CA PRO A 35 11.91 10.75 15.59
C PRO A 35 11.12 11.50 14.53
N ASN A 36 10.40 12.52 14.96
CA ASN A 36 9.76 13.47 14.08
C ASN A 36 10.88 14.23 13.37
N GLU A 37 11.38 13.73 12.24
CA GLU A 37 12.27 14.43 11.31
C GLU A 37 11.47 15.54 10.63
N ARG A 38 11.10 16.55 11.42
CA ARG A 38 10.86 17.90 10.95
C ARG A 38 12.21 18.60 10.93
N GLU A 39 13.02 18.28 9.92
CA GLU A 39 14.13 19.09 9.39
C GLU A 39 14.82 18.26 8.31
N ASP A 40 14.41 18.42 7.03
CA ASP A 40 15.10 17.98 5.78
C ASP A 40 14.31 17.19 4.69
N LEU A 41 12.97 17.24 4.64
CA LEU A 41 12.20 16.84 3.43
C LEU A 41 12.40 17.80 2.21
N GLY A 42 13.59 18.38 2.06
CA GLY A 42 14.05 19.12 0.89
C GLY A 42 14.99 18.31 -0.03
N GLY A 43 15.14 16.99 0.17
CA GLY A 43 16.18 16.20 -0.49
C GLY A 43 15.75 14.96 -1.29
N TYR A 44 14.48 14.59 -1.35
CA TYR A 44 14.02 13.47 -2.20
C TYR A 44 13.55 13.95 -3.57
N ALA A 45 14.40 14.75 -4.24
CA ALA A 45 14.33 14.82 -5.69
C ALA A 45 14.91 13.51 -6.22
N PHE A 46 14.09 12.66 -6.84
CA PHE A 46 14.59 11.61 -7.74
C PHE A 46 15.17 12.30 -8.99
N ALA A 47 16.23 13.08 -8.80
CA ALA A 47 16.91 13.86 -9.83
C ALA A 47 18.16 13.10 -10.26
N ASP A 48 17.94 12.07 -11.06
CA ASP A 48 18.80 11.79 -12.21
C ASP A 48 17.89 11.97 -13.44
N ASP A 49 17.69 13.23 -13.84
CA ASP A 49 16.74 13.62 -14.88
C ASP A 49 17.06 12.94 -16.22
N ASP A 50 18.32 12.64 -16.52
CA ASP A 50 18.71 12.04 -17.81
C ASP A 50 18.35 10.54 -17.92
N VAL A 51 18.44 9.77 -16.82
CA VAL A 51 18.03 8.36 -16.81
C VAL A 51 16.51 8.23 -16.79
N ASN A 52 15.84 9.16 -16.10
CA ASN A 52 14.39 9.15 -15.95
C ASN A 52 13.67 9.46 -17.27
N VAL A 53 14.22 10.35 -18.11
CA VAL A 53 13.60 10.73 -19.39
C VAL A 53 13.61 9.59 -20.41
N ALA A 54 14.75 8.92 -20.61
CA ALA A 54 14.84 7.81 -21.56
C ALA A 54 13.99 6.60 -21.16
N LEU A 55 13.89 6.31 -19.85
CA LEU A 55 13.02 5.25 -19.35
C LEU A 55 11.55 5.67 -19.28
N ALA A 56 11.23 6.96 -19.17
CA ALA A 56 9.87 7.47 -19.27
C ALA A 56 9.32 7.31 -20.70
N ASP A 57 10.12 7.61 -21.73
CA ASP A 57 9.76 7.36 -23.12
C ASP A 57 9.56 5.86 -23.39
N ALA A 58 10.43 5.01 -22.84
CA ALA A 58 10.27 3.56 -22.92
C ALA A 58 8.97 3.10 -22.23
N ALA A 59 8.66 3.63 -21.04
CA ALA A 59 7.42 3.34 -20.31
C ALA A 59 6.16 3.75 -21.09
N ALA A 60 6.23 4.82 -21.91
CA ALA A 60 5.13 5.22 -22.79
C ALA A 60 4.94 4.31 -24.01
N SER A 61 5.94 3.51 -24.37
CA SER A 61 5.92 2.60 -25.54
C SER A 61 5.62 1.12 -25.20
N VAL A 62 5.36 0.80 -23.93
CA VAL A 62 5.16 -0.59 -23.45
C VAL A 62 3.89 -1.19 -24.02
N SER A 63 4.00 -2.39 -24.59
CA SER A 63 2.85 -3.14 -25.12
C SER A 63 1.99 -3.73 -23.99
N SER A 64 0.70 -4.01 -24.28
CA SER A 64 -0.20 -4.65 -23.31
C SER A 64 0.31 -6.01 -22.81
N HIS A 65 1.03 -6.75 -23.67
CA HIS A 65 1.63 -8.02 -23.30
C HIS A 65 2.76 -7.84 -22.28
N GLU A 66 3.65 -6.87 -22.48
CA GLU A 66 4.72 -6.55 -21.53
C GLU A 66 4.15 -6.07 -20.20
N LEU A 67 3.11 -5.22 -20.19
CA LEU A 67 2.43 -4.82 -18.95
C LEU A 67 1.87 -6.02 -18.18
N MET A 68 1.29 -7.01 -18.89
CA MET A 68 0.80 -8.23 -18.26
C MET A 68 1.95 -9.04 -17.63
N GLN A 69 3.09 -9.15 -18.30
CA GLN A 69 4.27 -9.79 -17.74
C GLN A 69 4.79 -9.06 -16.49
N MET A 70 4.78 -7.73 -16.50
CA MET A 70 5.13 -6.92 -15.33
C MET A 70 4.16 -7.14 -14.17
N ALA A 71 2.85 -7.26 -14.44
CA ALA A 71 1.86 -7.58 -13.40
C ALA A 71 2.08 -8.98 -12.81
N ASP A 72 2.49 -9.96 -13.62
CA ASP A 72 2.86 -11.29 -13.14
C ASP A 72 4.12 -11.24 -12.25
N GLN A 73 5.12 -10.44 -12.64
CA GLN A 73 6.30 -10.17 -11.81
C GLN A 73 5.93 -9.50 -10.50
N ALA A 74 5.08 -8.46 -10.54
CA ALA A 74 4.56 -7.78 -9.35
C ALA A 74 3.91 -8.78 -8.39
N ARG A 75 3.09 -9.69 -8.91
CA ARG A 75 2.42 -10.73 -8.12
C ARG A 75 3.42 -11.72 -7.52
N ALA A 76 4.46 -12.09 -8.26
CA ALA A 76 5.52 -12.97 -7.77
C ALA A 76 6.31 -12.30 -6.63
N ILE A 77 6.67 -11.02 -6.77
CA ILE A 77 7.34 -10.24 -5.73
C ILE A 77 6.47 -10.16 -4.48
N TYR A 78 5.21 -9.74 -4.62
CA TYR A 78 4.26 -9.64 -3.50
C TYR A 78 4.11 -10.98 -2.76
N ARG A 79 3.91 -12.08 -3.49
CA ARG A 79 3.84 -13.43 -2.90
C ARG A 79 5.12 -13.82 -2.18
N GLY A 80 6.28 -13.52 -2.76
CA GLY A 80 7.58 -13.76 -2.14
C GLY A 80 7.73 -13.01 -0.81
N ARG A 81 7.27 -11.76 -0.75
CA ARG A 81 7.26 -10.96 0.50
C ARG A 81 6.33 -11.58 1.55
N ARG A 82 5.12 -12.01 1.18
CA ARG A 82 4.19 -12.70 2.10
C ARG A 82 4.73 -14.06 2.58
N LEU A 83 5.45 -14.78 1.73
CA LEU A 83 6.02 -16.07 2.09
C LEU A 83 7.11 -15.96 3.16
N ARG A 84 7.89 -14.87 3.17
CA ARG A 84 8.90 -14.60 4.23
C ARG A 84 8.25 -14.54 5.60
N ALA A 85 7.18 -13.75 5.74
CA ALA A 85 6.41 -13.65 6.98
C ALA A 85 5.84 -15.00 7.43
N GLN A 86 5.25 -15.77 6.49
CA GLN A 86 4.67 -17.08 6.79
C GLN A 86 5.69 -18.12 7.25
N ILE A 87 6.86 -18.18 6.60
CA ILE A 87 7.90 -19.16 6.92
C ILE A 87 8.63 -18.78 8.22
N LEU A 88 8.92 -17.49 8.41
CA LEU A 88 9.70 -17.01 9.55
C LEU A 88 8.84 -16.70 10.78
N GLY A 89 7.51 -16.75 10.66
CA GLY A 89 6.57 -16.66 11.77
C GLY A 89 6.39 -15.25 12.35
N ASP A 90 6.71 -14.21 11.58
CA ASP A 90 6.57 -12.82 12.02
C ASP A 90 5.99 -11.95 10.90
N ASP A 91 4.68 -11.71 10.98
CA ASP A 91 3.92 -10.89 10.03
C ASP A 91 4.26 -9.39 10.10
N GLY A 92 4.83 -8.91 11.20
CA GLY A 92 5.16 -7.50 11.40
C GLY A 92 6.60 -7.14 11.00
N LEU A 93 7.51 -8.12 11.03
CA LEU A 93 8.94 -7.87 10.89
C LEU A 93 9.39 -7.55 9.45
N PHE A 94 8.71 -8.09 8.43
CA PHE A 94 9.14 -8.00 7.03
C PHE A 94 8.23 -7.11 6.14
N GLY A 95 7.40 -6.28 6.76
CA GLY A 95 6.43 -5.43 6.05
C GLY A 95 7.08 -4.27 5.29
N GLU A 96 6.71 -4.08 4.02
CA GLU A 96 6.93 -2.83 3.29
C GLU A 96 5.55 -2.37 2.78
N PRO A 97 4.67 -1.91 3.68
CA PRO A 97 3.24 -1.72 3.37
C PRO A 97 3.00 -0.73 2.22
N ALA A 98 3.84 0.30 2.07
CA ALA A 98 3.76 1.22 0.95
C ALA A 98 4.03 0.52 -0.40
N TRP A 99 5.03 -0.36 -0.42
CA TRP A 99 5.38 -1.13 -1.62
C TRP A 99 4.32 -2.17 -1.94
N ASP A 100 3.84 -2.90 -0.94
CA ASP A 100 2.76 -3.89 -1.10
C ASP A 100 1.48 -3.23 -1.68
N LEU A 101 1.13 -2.03 -1.22
CA LEU A 101 0.03 -1.23 -1.78
C LEU A 101 0.26 -0.83 -3.24
N LEU A 102 1.49 -0.41 -3.59
CA LEU A 102 1.83 -0.03 -4.97
C LEU A 102 1.79 -1.24 -5.92
N LEU A 103 2.26 -2.41 -5.47
CA LEU A 103 2.20 -3.65 -6.23
C LEU A 103 0.74 -4.08 -6.50
N ASP A 104 -0.11 -4.07 -5.47
CA ASP A 104 -1.53 -4.42 -5.62
C ASP A 104 -2.26 -3.45 -6.56
N LEU A 105 -1.97 -2.15 -6.44
CA LEU A 105 -2.54 -1.14 -7.33
C LEU A 105 -2.06 -1.29 -8.77
N PHE A 106 -0.78 -1.59 -8.99
CA PHE A 106 -0.24 -1.85 -10.33
C PHE A 106 -0.92 -3.03 -11.00
N ILE A 107 -1.06 -4.14 -10.28
CA ILE A 107 -1.75 -5.34 -10.77
C ILE A 107 -3.20 -5.01 -11.13
N ALA A 108 -3.90 -4.28 -10.25
CA ALA A 108 -5.29 -3.89 -10.51
C ALA A 108 -5.41 -3.01 -11.75
N GLU A 109 -4.52 -2.02 -11.93
CA GLU A 109 -4.54 -1.09 -13.07
C GLU A 109 -4.28 -1.83 -14.39
N VAL A 110 -3.28 -2.72 -14.45
CA VAL A 110 -2.98 -3.53 -15.64
C VAL A 110 -4.13 -4.48 -15.98
N GLU A 111 -4.80 -5.05 -14.97
CA GLU A 111 -5.95 -5.94 -15.17
C GLU A 111 -7.26 -5.18 -15.47
N GLY A 112 -7.25 -3.84 -15.48
CA GLY A 112 -8.45 -3.02 -15.66
C GLY A 112 -9.46 -3.14 -14.50
N LYS A 113 -8.99 -3.52 -13.31
CA LYS A 113 -9.80 -3.70 -12.10
C LYS A 113 -9.70 -2.47 -11.20
N ARG A 114 -10.76 -2.21 -10.44
CA ARG A 114 -10.76 -1.17 -9.41
C ARG A 114 -10.41 -1.77 -8.06
N LEU A 115 -9.44 -1.17 -7.36
CA LEU A 115 -9.07 -1.59 -6.02
C LEU A 115 -9.77 -0.71 -4.97
N SER A 116 -10.60 -1.30 -4.11
CA SER A 116 -11.21 -0.54 -3.01
C SER A 116 -10.20 -0.27 -1.89
N VAL A 117 -10.37 0.82 -1.13
CA VAL A 117 -9.55 1.10 0.06
C VAL A 117 -9.54 -0.08 1.03
N THR A 118 -10.69 -0.72 1.26
CA THR A 118 -10.79 -1.89 2.13
C THR A 118 -9.98 -3.07 1.61
N ALA A 119 -10.06 -3.37 0.31
CA ALA A 119 -9.26 -4.43 -0.31
C ALA A 119 -7.75 -4.13 -0.24
N ALA A 120 -7.36 -2.88 -0.49
CA ALA A 120 -5.97 -2.43 -0.37
C ALA A 120 -5.43 -2.57 1.05
N CYS A 121 -6.24 -2.28 2.07
CA CYS A 121 -5.85 -2.47 3.47
C CYS A 121 -5.63 -3.94 3.82
N ILE A 122 -6.42 -4.86 3.23
CA ILE A 122 -6.23 -6.30 3.42
C ILE A 122 -4.94 -6.76 2.73
N GLY A 123 -4.67 -6.25 1.52
CA GLY A 123 -3.46 -6.57 0.74
C GLY A 123 -2.16 -6.04 1.36
N ALA A 124 -2.20 -4.88 2.00
CA ALA A 124 -1.04 -4.29 2.67
C ALA A 124 -0.50 -5.12 3.85
N ALA A 125 -1.24 -6.14 4.31
CA ALA A 125 -0.85 -7.05 5.40
C ALA A 125 -0.40 -6.37 6.70
N VAL A 126 -0.93 -5.18 6.97
CA VAL A 126 -0.70 -4.39 8.19
C VAL A 126 -2.04 -4.01 8.83
N PRO A 127 -2.07 -3.55 10.08
CA PRO A 127 -3.28 -3.00 10.68
C PRO A 127 -3.91 -1.92 9.78
N THR A 128 -5.23 -1.86 9.74
CA THR A 128 -5.98 -0.95 8.84
C THR A 128 -5.59 0.51 9.03
N SER A 129 -5.37 0.97 10.26
CA SER A 129 -4.92 2.34 10.54
C SER A 129 -3.56 2.64 9.92
N THR A 130 -2.65 1.66 9.93
CA THR A 130 -1.33 1.75 9.29
C THR A 130 -1.45 1.83 7.78
N ALA A 131 -2.28 0.98 7.16
CA ALA A 131 -2.53 1.02 5.72
C ALA A 131 -3.12 2.38 5.28
N LEU A 132 -4.10 2.90 6.02
CA LEU A 132 -4.70 4.21 5.73
C LEU A 132 -3.68 5.35 5.81
N ARG A 133 -2.77 5.31 6.80
CA ARG A 133 -1.66 6.28 6.90
C ARG A 133 -0.76 6.24 5.66
N TRP A 134 -0.41 5.05 5.20
CA TRP A 134 0.40 4.89 3.98
C TRP A 134 -0.31 5.36 2.73
N ILE A 135 -1.62 5.11 2.60
CA ILE A 135 -2.39 5.64 1.46
C ILE A 135 -2.32 7.17 1.45
N VAL A 136 -2.48 7.84 2.60
CA VAL A 136 -2.35 9.32 2.68
C VAL A 136 -0.95 9.79 2.27
N ILE A 137 0.09 9.06 2.66
CA ILE A 137 1.48 9.39 2.26
C ILE A 137 1.69 9.20 0.76
N LEU A 138 1.15 8.12 0.18
CA LEU A 138 1.26 7.86 -1.26
C LEU A 138 0.46 8.87 -2.10
N GLU A 139 -0.69 9.33 -1.58
CA GLU A 139 -1.46 10.43 -2.18
C GLU A 139 -0.72 11.76 -2.11
N SER A 140 -0.12 12.11 -0.96
CA SER A 140 0.62 13.36 -0.82
C SER A 140 1.88 13.41 -1.70
N ARG A 141 2.44 12.23 -2.03
CA ARG A 141 3.53 12.09 -3.00
C ARG A 141 3.06 12.01 -4.46
N GLY A 142 1.76 12.09 -4.71
CA GLY A 142 1.19 12.09 -6.06
C GLY A 142 1.32 10.75 -6.78
N LEU A 143 1.51 9.63 -6.08
CA LEU A 143 1.63 8.29 -6.68
C LEU A 143 0.27 7.56 -6.78
N VAL A 144 -0.65 7.89 -5.87
CA VAL A 144 -1.97 7.28 -5.74
C VAL A 144 -3.02 8.37 -5.67
N ARG A 145 -4.24 8.09 -6.15
CA ARG A 145 -5.41 8.95 -5.98
C ARG A 145 -6.62 8.13 -5.52
N ARG A 146 -7.49 8.74 -4.71
CA ARG A 146 -8.81 8.21 -4.35
C ARG A 146 -9.89 8.70 -5.31
N GLU A 147 -10.82 7.81 -5.63
CA GLU A 147 -12.04 8.11 -6.37
C GLU A 147 -13.25 7.58 -5.59
N ASN A 148 -14.22 8.44 -5.33
CA ASN A 148 -15.47 8.02 -4.70
C ASN A 148 -16.35 7.31 -5.72
N ASP A 149 -16.98 6.20 -5.33
CA ASP A 149 -17.96 5.53 -6.18
C ASP A 149 -19.20 6.42 -6.35
N PRO A 150 -19.56 6.85 -7.58
CA PRO A 150 -20.75 7.66 -7.81
C PRO A 150 -22.05 6.91 -7.46
N ALA A 151 -22.03 5.58 -7.38
CA ALA A 151 -23.18 4.77 -7.01
C ALA A 151 -23.28 4.48 -5.50
N ASP A 152 -22.18 4.57 -4.74
CA ASP A 152 -22.17 4.34 -3.28
C ASP A 152 -21.08 5.17 -2.59
N ALA A 153 -21.49 6.25 -1.91
CA ALA A 153 -20.59 7.15 -1.19
C ALA A 153 -19.77 6.49 -0.06
N ARG A 154 -20.07 5.24 0.31
CA ARG A 154 -19.30 4.46 1.29
C ARG A 154 -18.12 3.73 0.66
N ARG A 155 -18.07 3.62 -0.67
CA ARG A 155 -17.02 2.93 -1.41
C ARG A 155 -16.06 3.95 -1.99
N VAL A 156 -14.81 3.81 -1.61
CA VAL A 156 -13.71 4.59 -2.15
C VAL A 156 -12.77 3.63 -2.87
N PHE A 157 -12.48 3.93 -4.12
CA PHE A 157 -11.51 3.23 -4.94
C PHE A 157 -10.18 3.97 -4.95
N LEU A 158 -9.10 3.21 -5.12
CA LEU A 158 -7.76 3.69 -5.27
C LEU A 158 -7.27 3.40 -6.68
N HIS A 159 -6.55 4.38 -7.22
CA HIS A 159 -5.95 4.31 -8.55
C HIS A 159 -4.51 4.80 -8.47
N LEU A 160 -3.65 4.25 -9.34
CA LEU A 160 -2.38 4.89 -9.60
C LEU A 160 -2.61 6.22 -10.32
N THR A 161 -1.80 7.21 -9.98
CA THR A 161 -1.66 8.39 -10.85
C THR A 161 -0.85 7.99 -12.08
N GLU A 162 -0.85 8.87 -13.09
CA GLU A 162 0.03 8.70 -14.24
C GLU A 162 1.52 8.63 -13.84
N ASP A 163 1.90 9.41 -12.82
CA ASP A 163 3.25 9.39 -12.24
C ASP A 163 3.57 8.06 -11.55
N GLY A 164 2.64 7.56 -10.72
CA GLY A 164 2.78 6.28 -10.04
C GLY A 164 2.90 5.11 -11.02
N LEU A 165 2.05 5.08 -12.05
CA LEU A 165 2.10 4.07 -13.10
C LEU A 165 3.42 4.13 -13.86
N ARG A 166 3.85 5.33 -14.29
CA ARG A 166 5.10 5.52 -15.02
C ARG A 166 6.30 4.99 -14.23
N ARG A 167 6.43 5.38 -12.95
CA ARG A 167 7.54 4.95 -12.08
C ARG A 167 7.57 3.44 -11.86
N LEU A 168 6.41 2.81 -11.69
CA LEU A 168 6.33 1.36 -11.50
C LEU A 168 6.69 0.61 -12.79
N THR A 169 6.19 1.08 -13.93
CA THR A 169 6.59 0.54 -15.24
C THR A 169 8.11 0.66 -15.46
N THR A 170 8.69 1.83 -15.16
CA THR A 170 10.14 2.04 -15.19
C THR A 170 10.90 1.05 -14.30
N TYR A 171 10.43 0.84 -13.06
CA TYR A 171 11.01 -0.14 -12.14
C TYR A 171 11.02 -1.56 -12.74
N PHE A 172 9.89 -2.03 -13.30
CA PHE A 172 9.83 -3.38 -13.87
C PHE A 172 10.67 -3.52 -15.15
N LEU A 173 10.77 -2.47 -15.96
CA LEU A 173 11.68 -2.44 -17.11
C LEU A 173 13.14 -2.58 -16.68
N GLN A 174 13.55 -1.92 -15.60
CA GLN A 174 14.89 -2.05 -15.04
C GLN A 174 15.14 -3.45 -14.48
N LEU A 175 14.21 -3.99 -13.69
CA LEU A 175 14.32 -5.32 -13.11
C LEU A 175 14.48 -6.42 -14.19
N HIS A 176 13.79 -6.28 -15.32
CA HIS A 176 13.92 -7.19 -16.44
C HIS A 176 15.33 -7.16 -17.07
N ARG A 177 15.94 -5.98 -17.20
CA ARG A 177 17.30 -5.83 -17.75
C ARG A 177 18.36 -6.48 -16.87
N GLU A 178 18.21 -6.38 -15.55
CA GLU A 178 19.16 -6.97 -14.60
C GLU A 178 19.09 -8.51 -14.60
N THR A 179 17.88 -9.07 -14.77
CA THR A 179 17.65 -10.52 -14.76
C THR A 179 18.27 -11.23 -15.98
N ILE A 180 18.47 -10.53 -17.09
CA ILE A 180 19.05 -11.09 -18.33
C ILE A 180 20.60 -11.15 -18.29
N THR A 181 21.24 -10.50 -17.31
CA THR A 181 22.71 -10.33 -17.28
C THR A 181 23.46 -11.42 -16.49
N ILE A 182 22.78 -12.47 -16.02
CA ILE A 182 23.37 -13.59 -15.25
C ILE A 182 23.28 -14.88 -16.05
#